data_AF-A0AB39BGX9-F1
#
_entry.id   AF-A0AB39BGX9-F1
#
_cell.length_a   1.000
_cell.length_b   1.000
_cell.length_c   1.000
_cell.angle_alpha   90.00
_cell.angle_beta   90.00
_cell.angle_gamma   90.00
#
_symmetry.space_group_name_H-M   'P 1'
#
loop_
_entity.id
_entity.type
_entity.pdbx_description
1 polymer ?
#
loop_
_entity_poly.entity_id
_entity_poly.type
_entity_poly.pdbx_seq_one_letter_code
_entity_poly.pdbx_strand_id
1 'polypeptide(L)'
;MTFIIAHEVVAVATRFDGSAGGGWSPRLSLTLGGPVPAAAELVWRVRRADGSPWFEHRVEVPERAAGALATVDLQRWGEGVDVVDTGIIRFSLELVSAFGGVVELLHDGMLRVEHREGLGYVIDESARLDGATLALDALDEADAPPLRVAAYLDGDVEPHRVSVHCFHAGEQVVEASRVWSEQAFTSHEGRVIGHQIVAVFAGVRGWNNLAASGWGEGWHLLDRHDGDYELRFVLGTEVVRTVAFSVLGGRVVAQGALEVDRATGFALLVGAPAPASFYGCAPTAPGTATIAEVYAARASAPASDAPVGPAAAPTQAEVDPEALTAYAERAERLLLTWEAELLGARPPFELQQVLEAEAVLRERPGYEERAAAVAQAPDACELALSGRPHSLTSVRERMRALFAAAEARLQTAASEHDDALAPYREVLAGDKLALFDDRPVTDFEYRTVGRRPLSTPEELRDAEYWFFEGPAELTATATVDGQTVKVATAGWRVIGWRFTPDGTIAERFEQQGQGHDAPLSAYGPGPAHPL
;
A
#
# COMPACT_ATOMS: atom_id res chain seq x y z
N MET A 1 -21.05 21.05 7.75
CA MET A 1 -19.78 21.79 7.74
C MET A 1 -18.78 20.88 7.08
N THR A 2 -18.18 21.33 5.98
CA THR A 2 -17.16 20.56 5.27
C THR A 2 -15.85 20.73 6.03
N PHE A 3 -15.02 19.69 6.08
CA PHE A 3 -13.74 19.78 6.79
C PHE A 3 -12.63 19.08 6.00
N ILE A 4 -11.40 19.51 6.23
CA ILE A 4 -10.21 18.83 5.73
C ILE A 4 -9.69 17.95 6.85
N ILE A 5 -9.39 16.71 6.49
CA ILE A 5 -9.06 15.65 7.44
C ILE A 5 -7.55 15.48 7.57
N ALA A 6 -6.88 15.44 6.44
CA ALA A 6 -5.44 15.31 6.34
C ALA A 6 -5.01 16.02 5.07
N HIS A 7 -3.81 16.59 5.08
CA HIS A 7 -3.22 17.11 3.86
C HIS A 7 -1.71 16.90 3.90
N GLU A 8 -1.20 16.45 2.77
CA GLU A 8 0.19 16.20 2.49
C GLU A 8 0.60 17.19 1.41
N VAL A 9 1.42 18.18 1.79
CA VAL A 9 2.02 19.09 0.81
C VAL A 9 3.38 18.55 0.44
N VAL A 10 3.62 18.42 -0.86
CA VAL A 10 4.91 18.03 -1.43
C VAL A 10 5.38 19.16 -2.35
N ALA A 11 6.61 19.65 -2.17
CA ALA A 11 7.19 20.54 -3.17
C ALA A 11 7.67 19.68 -4.33
N VAL A 12 7.18 19.97 -5.53
CA VAL A 12 7.58 19.25 -6.74
C VAL A 12 8.10 20.29 -7.72
N ALA A 13 9.38 20.21 -8.08
CA ALA A 13 9.83 20.85 -9.31
C ALA A 13 9.79 19.81 -10.42
N THR A 14 8.93 20.01 -11.41
CA THR A 14 9.01 19.26 -12.66
C THR A 14 9.69 20.12 -13.71
N ARG A 15 10.90 19.72 -14.13
CA ARG A 15 11.52 20.27 -15.35
C ARG A 15 10.70 19.85 -16.57
N PHE A 16 9.92 20.75 -17.14
CA PHE A 16 9.16 20.49 -18.37
C PHE A 16 10.02 20.63 -19.63
N ASP A 17 11.15 21.31 -19.51
CA ASP A 17 12.01 21.70 -20.62
C ASP A 17 13.46 21.75 -20.13
N GLY A 18 14.39 21.16 -20.89
CA GLY A 18 15.81 21.01 -20.52
C GLY A 18 16.62 22.31 -20.42
N SER A 19 16.01 23.42 -19.98
CA SER A 19 16.65 24.69 -19.69
C SER A 19 16.98 24.78 -18.18
N ALA A 20 18.18 25.28 -17.86
CA ALA A 20 18.77 25.24 -16.53
C ALA A 20 18.17 26.24 -15.50
N GLY A 21 16.94 26.70 -15.70
CA GLY A 21 16.26 27.67 -14.81
C GLY A 21 15.49 26.98 -13.68
N GLY A 22 16.19 26.61 -12.61
CA GLY A 22 15.64 25.89 -11.46
C GLY A 22 14.72 26.72 -10.57
N GLY A 23 13.40 26.54 -10.75
CA GLY A 23 12.37 26.93 -9.79
C GLY A 23 11.63 25.71 -9.23
N TRP A 24 10.62 25.95 -8.39
CA TRP A 24 9.78 24.91 -7.81
C TRP A 24 8.31 25.34 -7.79
N SER A 25 7.41 24.37 -7.69
CA SER A 25 5.98 24.61 -7.45
C SER A 25 5.43 23.64 -6.39
N PRO A 26 4.42 24.04 -5.60
CA PRO A 26 3.79 23.14 -4.64
C PRO A 26 2.85 22.17 -5.36
N ARG A 27 2.79 20.94 -4.83
CA ARG A 27 1.70 19.99 -5.02
C ARG A 27 1.09 19.71 -3.65
N LEU A 28 -0.23 19.56 -3.60
CA LEU A 28 -0.94 19.28 -2.37
C LEU A 28 -1.90 18.11 -2.56
N SER A 29 -1.74 17.04 -1.79
CA SER A 29 -2.71 15.96 -1.69
C SER A 29 -3.49 16.12 -0.39
N LEU A 30 -4.82 16.02 -0.42
CA LEU A 30 -5.62 16.16 0.80
C LEU A 30 -6.80 15.21 0.83
N THR A 31 -7.27 14.91 2.04
CA THR A 31 -8.52 14.19 2.28
C THR A 31 -9.61 15.18 2.70
N LEU A 32 -10.63 15.31 1.85
CA LEU A 32 -11.80 16.15 2.07
C LEU A 32 -12.95 15.33 2.67
N GLY A 33 -13.47 15.78 3.80
CA GLY A 33 -14.64 15.20 4.49
C GLY A 33 -15.93 15.93 4.13
N GLY A 34 -16.95 15.17 3.72
CA GLY A 34 -18.27 15.70 3.41
C GLY A 34 -19.06 16.16 4.64
N PRO A 35 -20.16 16.92 4.45
CA PRO A 35 -20.87 17.05 3.18
C PRO A 35 -20.20 18.03 2.22
N VAL A 36 -20.24 17.74 0.91
CA VAL A 36 -19.82 18.65 -0.17
C VAL A 36 -21.05 18.93 -1.04
N PRO A 37 -21.47 20.19 -1.22
CA PRO A 37 -22.65 20.51 -2.01
C PRO A 37 -22.43 20.23 -3.51
N ALA A 38 -23.53 20.11 -4.26
CA ALA A 38 -23.47 19.97 -5.71
C ALA A 38 -22.73 21.14 -6.38
N ALA A 39 -22.01 20.83 -7.47
CA ALA A 39 -21.23 21.79 -8.24
C ALA A 39 -20.31 22.66 -7.36
N ALA A 40 -19.64 22.03 -6.39
CA ALA A 40 -18.62 22.67 -5.57
C ALA A 40 -17.27 22.65 -6.29
N GLU A 41 -16.52 23.72 -6.12
CA GLU A 41 -15.12 23.85 -6.50
C GLU A 41 -14.28 23.98 -5.22
N LEU A 42 -13.18 23.23 -5.16
CA LEU A 42 -12.12 23.49 -4.20
C LEU A 42 -11.18 24.52 -4.81
N VAL A 43 -11.06 25.67 -4.15
CA VAL A 43 -10.25 26.80 -4.57
C VAL A 43 -8.99 26.84 -3.71
N TRP A 44 -7.85 26.58 -4.34
CA TRP A 44 -6.53 26.64 -3.75
C TRP A 44 -5.83 27.92 -4.16
N ARG A 45 -5.56 28.80 -3.18
CA ARG A 45 -4.83 30.05 -3.41
C ARG A 45 -3.47 29.96 -2.77
N VAL A 46 -2.44 30.34 -3.50
CA VAL A 46 -1.07 30.37 -3.00
C VAL A 46 -0.50 31.79 -3.15
N ARG A 47 0.22 32.25 -2.14
CA ARG A 47 0.90 33.54 -2.09
C ARG A 47 2.40 33.33 -1.98
N ARG A 48 3.15 34.19 -2.66
CA ARG A 48 4.61 34.25 -2.58
C ARG A 48 5.08 34.65 -1.17
N ALA A 49 6.37 34.52 -0.91
CA ALA A 49 6.96 34.87 0.38
C ALA A 49 6.78 36.35 0.77
N ASP A 50 6.69 37.24 -0.22
CA ASP A 50 6.40 38.66 -0.05
C ASP A 50 4.90 38.97 0.18
N GLY A 51 4.05 37.95 0.14
CA GLY A 51 2.60 38.04 0.30
C GLY A 51 1.83 38.35 -0.98
N SER A 52 2.49 38.56 -2.12
CA SER A 52 1.80 38.77 -3.39
C SER A 52 1.10 37.49 -3.85
N PRO A 53 -0.02 37.56 -4.60
CA PRO A 53 -0.63 36.37 -5.18
C PRO A 53 0.35 35.65 -6.10
N TRP A 54 0.48 34.33 -5.93
CA TRP A 54 1.20 33.47 -6.86
C TRP A 54 0.22 32.84 -7.84
N PHE A 55 -0.79 32.13 -7.33
CA PHE A 55 -1.83 31.56 -8.17
C PHE A 55 -3.13 31.25 -7.42
N GLU A 56 -4.19 31.08 -8.20
CA GLU A 56 -5.45 30.45 -7.80
C GLU A 56 -5.67 29.25 -8.72
N HIS A 57 -5.95 28.10 -8.12
CA HIS A 57 -6.30 26.87 -8.82
C HIS A 57 -7.67 26.39 -8.32
N ARG A 58 -8.55 26.04 -9.26
CA ARG A 58 -9.91 25.58 -8.95
C ARG A 58 -10.08 24.17 -9.48
N VAL A 59 -10.57 23.28 -8.64
CA VAL A 59 -10.83 21.88 -8.99
C VAL A 59 -12.27 21.56 -8.64
N GLU A 60 -13.02 21.03 -9.59
CA GLU A 60 -14.37 20.55 -9.34
C GLU A 60 -14.32 19.38 -8.35
N VAL A 61 -15.19 19.44 -7.33
CA VAL A 61 -15.32 18.38 -6.33
C VAL A 61 -16.72 17.77 -6.45
N PRO A 62 -16.83 16.44 -6.62
CA PRO A 62 -18.12 15.78 -6.65
C PRO A 62 -18.92 16.03 -5.38
N GLU A 63 -20.25 16.09 -5.51
CA GLU A 63 -21.17 16.14 -4.37
C GLU A 63 -20.95 14.95 -3.42
N ARG A 64 -20.98 15.20 -2.11
CA ARG A 64 -20.74 14.18 -1.09
C ARG A 64 -21.68 14.32 0.10
N ALA A 65 -22.14 13.18 0.59
CA ALA A 65 -22.88 13.09 1.83
C ALA A 65 -21.98 13.40 3.04
N ALA A 66 -22.59 13.71 4.18
CA ALA A 66 -21.88 13.86 5.45
C ALA A 66 -21.10 12.58 5.80
N GLY A 67 -19.84 12.73 6.23
CA GLY A 67 -18.97 11.60 6.60
C GLY A 67 -18.30 10.86 5.43
N ALA A 68 -18.64 11.18 4.18
CA ALA A 68 -17.94 10.61 3.03
C ALA A 68 -16.57 11.29 2.82
N LEU A 69 -15.53 10.51 2.55
CA LEU A 69 -14.17 11.01 2.35
C LEU A 69 -13.76 11.01 0.87
N ALA A 70 -12.87 11.92 0.50
CA ALA A 70 -12.32 12.02 -0.86
C ALA A 70 -10.86 12.43 -0.83
N THR A 71 -10.00 11.74 -1.57
CA THR A 71 -8.65 12.26 -1.84
C THR A 71 -8.74 13.26 -3.01
N VAL A 72 -8.14 14.43 -2.85
CA VAL A 72 -8.04 15.46 -3.87
C VAL A 72 -6.57 15.83 -4.01
N ASP A 73 -6.01 15.56 -5.20
CA ASP A 73 -4.69 16.03 -5.58
C ASP A 73 -4.80 17.37 -6.29
N LEU A 74 -4.09 18.36 -5.77
CA LEU A 74 -4.02 19.71 -6.28
C LEU A 74 -2.62 19.95 -6.82
N GLN A 75 -2.56 20.14 -8.14
CA GLN A 75 -1.33 20.46 -8.84
C GLN A 75 -1.64 21.39 -10.00
N ARG A 76 -0.87 22.48 -10.11
CA ARG A 76 -1.00 23.42 -11.23
C ARG A 76 0.08 23.15 -12.27
N TRP A 77 -0.32 22.66 -13.43
CA TRP A 77 0.55 22.50 -14.59
C TRP A 77 0.52 23.77 -15.45
N GLY A 78 1.69 24.33 -15.78
CA GLY A 78 1.81 25.45 -16.72
C GLY A 78 3.23 26.02 -16.82
N GLU A 79 3.58 26.55 -17.99
CA GLU A 79 4.85 27.28 -18.18
C GLU A 79 4.88 28.53 -17.29
N GLY A 80 6.04 28.78 -16.65
CA GLY A 80 6.24 29.95 -15.77
C GLY A 80 5.51 29.89 -14.43
N VAL A 81 5.00 28.71 -14.04
CA VAL A 81 4.37 28.51 -12.73
C VAL A 81 5.43 28.37 -11.63
N ASP A 82 6.60 27.83 -11.94
CA ASP A 82 7.69 27.65 -11.00
C ASP A 82 8.28 28.99 -10.53
N VAL A 83 8.63 29.06 -9.24
CA VAL A 83 9.29 30.23 -8.64
C VAL A 83 10.62 29.85 -8.02
N VAL A 84 11.47 30.84 -7.84
CA VAL A 84 12.75 30.73 -7.14
C VAL A 84 12.67 31.25 -5.70
N ASP A 85 11.45 31.53 -5.24
CA ASP A 85 11.21 32.12 -3.92
C ASP A 85 11.50 31.10 -2.82
N THR A 86 12.14 31.56 -1.75
CA THR A 86 12.35 30.82 -0.49
C THR A 86 11.70 31.59 0.66
N GLY A 87 11.51 30.92 1.80
CA GLY A 87 10.85 31.48 2.98
C GLY A 87 9.44 30.94 3.17
N ILE A 88 8.57 31.73 3.78
CA ILE A 88 7.22 31.30 4.17
C ILE A 88 6.22 31.58 3.05
N ILE A 89 5.74 30.53 2.40
CA ILE A 89 4.71 30.56 1.36
C ILE A 89 3.36 30.27 2.00
N ARG A 90 2.41 31.19 1.89
CA ARG A 90 1.06 30.99 2.45
C ARG A 90 0.10 30.42 1.42
N PHE A 91 -0.81 29.56 1.86
CA PHE A 91 -1.89 29.08 1.00
C PHE A 91 -3.21 28.95 1.73
N SER A 92 -4.33 29.02 1.01
CA SER A 92 -5.66 28.76 1.55
C SER A 92 -6.43 27.79 0.68
N LEU A 93 -7.34 27.05 1.31
CA LEU A 93 -8.27 26.13 0.66
C LEU A 93 -9.69 26.54 1.03
N GLU A 94 -10.49 26.83 0.01
CA GLU A 94 -11.87 27.24 0.16
C GLU A 94 -12.78 26.35 -0.68
N LEU A 95 -13.91 25.93 -0.12
CA LEU A 95 -14.98 25.29 -0.88
C LEU A 95 -15.95 26.35 -1.36
N VAL A 96 -16.15 26.43 -2.68
CA VAL A 96 -17.04 27.40 -3.31
C VAL A 96 -18.10 26.64 -4.11
N SER A 97 -19.39 26.87 -3.84
CA SER A 97 -20.49 26.36 -4.68
C SER A 97 -21.41 27.50 -5.08
N ALA A 98 -21.48 27.76 -6.39
CA ALA A 98 -22.35 28.80 -6.94
C ALA A 98 -23.84 28.45 -6.77
N PHE A 99 -24.19 27.16 -6.80
CA PHE A 99 -25.56 26.68 -6.63
C PHE A 99 -26.05 26.79 -5.18
N GLY A 100 -25.17 26.52 -4.22
CA GLY A 100 -25.48 26.61 -2.79
C GLY A 100 -25.22 28.00 -2.17
N GLY A 101 -24.56 28.91 -2.89
CA GLY A 101 -24.04 30.15 -2.31
C GLY A 101 -23.01 29.92 -1.20
N VAL A 102 -22.34 28.75 -1.21
CA VAL A 102 -21.39 28.35 -0.17
C VAL A 102 -20.02 28.91 -0.53
N VAL A 103 -19.39 29.60 0.42
CA VAL A 103 -17.97 29.94 0.42
C VAL A 103 -17.45 29.61 1.82
N GLU A 104 -16.79 28.47 1.96
CA GLU A 104 -16.31 27.95 3.24
C GLU A 104 -14.78 27.86 3.22
N LEU A 105 -14.11 28.59 4.11
CA LEU A 105 -12.67 28.42 4.32
C LEU A 105 -12.44 27.11 5.06
N LEU A 106 -11.85 26.15 4.36
CA LEU A 106 -11.52 24.85 4.93
C LEU A 106 -10.17 24.88 5.63
N HIS A 107 -9.21 25.62 5.08
CA HIS A 107 -7.85 25.68 5.60
C HIS A 107 -7.12 26.96 5.21
N ASP A 108 -6.27 27.45 6.12
CA ASP A 108 -5.36 28.58 5.90
C ASP A 108 -4.00 28.26 6.50
N GLY A 109 -2.97 28.35 5.65
CA GLY A 109 -1.77 27.57 5.81
C GLY A 109 -0.47 28.18 5.35
N MET A 110 0.64 27.56 5.75
CA MET A 110 1.98 28.06 5.43
C MET A 110 3.03 26.95 5.26
N LEU A 111 3.78 27.02 4.18
CA LEU A 111 4.93 26.19 3.84
C LEU A 111 6.21 26.99 4.11
N ARG A 112 7.23 26.38 4.70
CA ARG A 112 8.57 26.96 4.73
C ARG A 112 9.43 26.26 3.68
N VAL A 113 9.93 27.03 2.72
CA VAL A 113 10.77 26.51 1.64
C VAL A 113 12.17 27.06 1.76
N GLU A 114 13.14 26.16 1.66
CA GLU A 114 14.56 26.48 1.77
C GLU A 114 15.29 26.00 0.52
N HIS A 115 16.35 26.71 0.12
CA HIS A 115 17.26 26.23 -0.90
C HIS A 115 18.52 25.68 -0.22
N ARG A 116 18.77 24.37 -0.36
CA ARG A 116 19.92 23.67 0.23
C ARG A 116 20.92 23.29 -0.86
N GLU A 117 22.21 23.51 -0.60
CA GLU A 117 23.27 23.16 -1.55
C GLU A 117 23.23 21.65 -1.86
N GLY A 118 23.22 21.29 -3.14
CA GLY A 118 23.17 19.89 -3.60
C GLY A 118 21.80 19.20 -3.52
N LEU A 119 20.77 19.84 -2.95
CA LEU A 119 19.38 19.36 -2.93
C LEU A 119 18.42 20.35 -3.65
N GLY A 120 18.85 21.61 -3.80
CA GLY A 120 18.03 22.73 -4.24
C GLY A 120 16.85 23.00 -3.32
N TYR A 121 15.65 23.23 -3.86
CA TYR A 121 14.49 23.58 -3.04
C TYR A 121 13.95 22.37 -2.26
N VAL A 122 13.68 22.59 -0.98
CA VAL A 122 13.09 21.61 -0.06
C VAL A 122 12.01 22.28 0.77
N ILE A 123 10.99 21.52 1.14
CA ILE A 123 10.10 21.94 2.24
C ILE A 123 10.82 21.63 3.54
N ASP A 124 10.85 22.60 4.45
CA ASP A 124 11.35 22.42 5.80
C ASP A 124 10.33 21.61 6.62
N GLU A 125 10.55 20.29 6.64
CA GLU A 125 9.77 19.31 7.40
C GLU A 125 10.26 19.18 8.85
N SER A 126 11.15 20.05 9.34
CA SER A 126 11.74 19.93 10.68
C SER A 126 10.68 19.90 11.79
N ALA A 127 9.58 20.63 11.60
CA ALA A 127 8.46 20.58 12.53
C ALA A 127 7.83 19.16 12.56
N ARG A 128 7.72 18.47 11.41
CA ARG A 128 7.16 17.11 11.33
C ARG A 128 8.08 16.06 11.93
N LEU A 129 9.40 16.27 11.91
CA LEU A 129 10.36 15.38 12.55
C LEU A 129 10.10 15.22 14.06
N ASP A 130 9.46 16.21 14.68
CA ASP A 130 9.04 16.17 16.08
C ASP A 130 7.64 15.57 16.30
N GLY A 131 6.89 15.33 15.23
CA GLY A 131 5.59 14.68 15.25
C GLY A 131 5.63 13.16 15.04
N ALA A 132 4.53 12.51 15.40
CA ALA A 132 4.19 11.15 14.99
C ALA A 132 2.68 10.98 15.02
N THR A 133 2.18 9.96 14.34
CA THR A 133 0.77 9.60 14.30
C THR A 133 0.62 8.24 14.96
N LEU A 134 -0.24 8.13 15.97
CA LEU A 134 -0.51 6.92 16.73
C LEU A 134 -1.97 6.51 16.54
N ALA A 135 -2.21 5.27 16.14
CA ALA A 135 -3.56 4.79 15.86
C ALA A 135 -3.75 3.35 16.37
N LEU A 136 -5.02 3.00 16.58
CA LEU A 136 -5.47 1.62 16.74
C LEU A 136 -6.19 1.25 15.45
N ASP A 137 -5.60 0.37 14.66
CA ASP A 137 -6.09 0.03 13.33
C ASP A 137 -7.37 -0.83 13.43
N ALA A 138 -8.51 -0.15 13.49
CA ALA A 138 -9.81 -0.77 13.73
C ALA A 138 -10.62 -0.97 12.45
N LEU A 139 -10.03 -0.76 11.27
CA LEU A 139 -10.71 -0.99 10.00
C LEU A 139 -10.77 -2.49 9.70
N ASP A 140 -9.63 -3.17 9.77
CA ASP A 140 -9.54 -4.60 9.46
C ASP A 140 -9.92 -5.49 10.64
N GLU A 141 -9.53 -5.11 11.87
CA GLU A 141 -9.69 -5.92 13.07
C GLU A 141 -10.35 -5.13 14.21
N ALA A 142 -11.58 -4.65 13.99
CA ALA A 142 -12.30 -3.83 14.98
C ALA A 142 -12.46 -4.48 16.38
N ASP A 143 -12.47 -5.81 16.45
CA ASP A 143 -12.58 -6.56 17.71
C ASP A 143 -11.26 -6.72 18.47
N ALA A 144 -10.13 -6.48 17.81
CA ALA A 144 -8.80 -6.50 18.43
C ALA A 144 -7.79 -5.63 17.67
N PRO A 145 -7.99 -4.31 17.58
CA PRO A 145 -7.21 -3.47 16.67
C PRO A 145 -5.74 -3.39 17.09
N PRO A 146 -4.76 -3.58 16.18
CA PRO A 146 -3.35 -3.47 16.50
C PRO A 146 -2.93 -2.02 16.66
N LEU A 147 -1.90 -1.81 17.48
CA LEU A 147 -1.22 -0.52 17.58
C LEU A 147 -0.43 -0.25 16.30
N ARG A 148 -0.65 0.91 15.71
CA ARG A 148 0.07 1.43 14.55
C ARG A 148 0.68 2.79 14.89
N VAL A 149 1.92 3.01 14.46
CA VAL A 149 2.59 4.31 14.55
C VAL A 149 3.16 4.69 13.20
N ALA A 150 3.08 5.98 12.85
CA ALA A 150 3.81 6.58 11.74
C ALA A 150 4.68 7.72 12.28
N ALA A 151 5.98 7.72 12.02
CA ALA A 151 6.89 8.77 12.45
C ALA A 151 7.80 9.22 11.30
N TYR A 152 8.19 10.48 11.32
CA TYR A 152 9.10 11.03 10.32
C TYR A 152 10.54 10.89 10.77
N LEU A 153 11.39 10.31 9.91
CA LEU A 153 12.83 10.22 10.10
C LEU A 153 13.54 11.08 9.06
N ASP A 154 14.55 11.81 9.51
CA ASP A 154 15.40 12.65 8.66
C ASP A 154 16.43 11.80 7.91
N GLY A 155 16.73 12.19 6.67
CA GLY A 155 17.71 11.54 5.80
C GLY A 155 17.20 10.32 5.04
N ASP A 156 17.98 9.90 4.04
CA ASP A 156 17.70 8.73 3.19
C ASP A 156 17.95 7.43 4.00
N VAL A 157 16.93 7.01 4.73
CA VAL A 157 16.97 5.86 5.63
C VAL A 157 16.36 4.65 4.93
N GLU A 158 17.17 3.61 4.75
CA GLU A 158 16.71 2.31 4.26
C GLU A 158 15.68 1.70 5.22
N PRO A 159 14.38 1.60 4.85
CA PRO A 159 13.32 1.25 5.81
C PRO A 159 13.48 -0.14 6.41
N HIS A 160 14.05 -1.08 5.66
CA HIS A 160 14.33 -2.45 6.10
C HIS A 160 15.43 -2.55 7.17
N ARG A 161 16.16 -1.46 7.46
CA ARG A 161 17.16 -1.37 8.53
C ARG A 161 16.62 -0.71 9.79
N VAL A 162 15.40 -0.21 9.75
CA VAL A 162 14.71 0.37 10.91
C VAL A 162 13.95 -0.74 11.61
N SER A 163 14.28 -0.97 12.88
CA SER A 163 13.44 -1.76 13.79
C SER A 163 12.69 -0.82 14.73
N VAL A 164 11.49 -1.20 15.14
CA VAL A 164 10.69 -0.39 16.07
C VAL A 164 10.26 -1.25 17.24
N HIS A 165 10.55 -0.80 18.45
CA HIS A 165 10.32 -1.55 19.68
C HIS A 165 9.36 -0.80 20.59
N CYS A 166 8.37 -1.52 21.13
CA CYS A 166 7.42 -0.99 22.11
C CYS A 166 7.89 -1.32 23.52
N PHE A 167 7.97 -0.30 24.37
CA PHE A 167 8.29 -0.41 25.78
C PHE A 167 7.10 0.04 26.62
N HIS A 168 6.88 -0.63 27.75
CA HIS A 168 5.89 -0.27 28.78
C HIS A 168 6.61 -0.22 30.12
N ALA A 169 6.51 0.90 30.83
CA ALA A 169 7.19 1.11 32.12
C ALA A 169 8.71 0.80 32.09
N GLY A 170 9.36 1.04 30.94
CA GLY A 170 10.79 0.81 30.73
C GLY A 170 11.19 -0.62 30.34
N GLU A 171 10.26 -1.57 30.29
CA GLU A 171 10.50 -2.93 29.81
C GLU A 171 10.04 -3.09 28.37
N GLN A 172 10.83 -3.79 27.55
CA GLN A 172 10.44 -4.08 26.17
C GLN A 172 9.29 -5.09 26.17
N VAL A 173 8.17 -4.69 25.58
CA VAL A 173 6.98 -5.54 25.43
C VAL A 173 7.12 -6.40 24.18
N VAL A 174 7.31 -5.75 23.03
CA VAL A 174 7.40 -6.45 21.73
C VAL A 174 8.09 -5.57 20.69
N GLU A 175 8.64 -6.22 19.67
CA GLU A 175 9.08 -5.57 18.43
C GLU A 175 7.92 -5.45 17.44
N ALA A 176 7.95 -4.42 16.59
CA ALA A 176 6.97 -4.25 15.53
C ALA A 176 7.02 -5.44 14.57
N SER A 177 5.83 -5.97 14.26
CA SER A 177 5.68 -7.11 13.35
C SER A 177 5.94 -6.75 11.88
N ARG A 178 5.75 -5.47 11.52
CA ARG A 178 6.00 -4.92 10.19
C ARG A 178 6.49 -3.50 10.33
N VAL A 179 7.49 -3.14 9.54
CA VAL A 179 8.03 -1.79 9.41
C VAL A 179 8.22 -1.50 7.92
N TRP A 180 7.73 -0.36 7.44
CA TRP A 180 7.91 0.07 6.06
C TRP A 180 7.94 1.59 5.95
N SER A 181 8.39 2.10 4.80
CA SER A 181 8.24 3.53 4.46
C SER A 181 6.92 3.70 3.72
N GLU A 182 6.00 4.46 4.30
CA GLU A 182 4.75 4.85 3.62
C GLU A 182 5.06 5.87 2.53
N GLN A 183 5.98 6.80 2.83
CA GLN A 183 6.34 7.89 1.94
C GLN A 183 7.79 8.34 2.15
N ALA A 184 8.48 8.67 1.07
CA ALA A 184 9.69 9.47 1.10
C ALA A 184 9.35 10.93 0.78
N PHE A 185 9.80 11.88 1.60
CA PHE A 185 9.78 13.28 1.23
C PHE A 185 11.08 13.63 0.51
N THR A 186 10.95 14.33 -0.61
CA THR A 186 12.05 14.57 -1.55
C THR A 186 12.28 16.05 -1.72
N SER A 187 13.52 16.38 -2.08
CA SER A 187 13.87 17.65 -2.65
C SER A 187 13.30 17.81 -4.05
N HIS A 188 13.32 19.04 -4.56
CA HIS A 188 12.89 19.34 -5.92
C HIS A 188 13.69 18.56 -7.00
N GLU A 189 14.91 18.09 -6.69
CA GLU A 189 15.70 17.25 -7.60
C GLU A 189 15.35 15.75 -7.51
N GLY A 190 14.33 15.39 -6.73
CA GLY A 190 13.92 13.99 -6.49
C GLY A 190 14.82 13.24 -5.50
N ARG A 191 15.80 13.91 -4.88
CA ARG A 191 16.62 13.28 -3.84
C ARG A 191 15.83 13.17 -2.55
N VAL A 192 15.86 12.00 -1.92
CA VAL A 192 15.22 11.74 -0.64
C VAL A 192 15.89 12.58 0.44
N ILE A 193 15.07 13.28 1.21
CA ILE A 193 15.49 14.09 2.36
C ILE A 193 14.95 13.51 3.68
N GLY A 194 13.99 12.59 3.61
CA GLY A 194 13.59 11.74 4.73
C GLY A 194 12.41 10.84 4.42
N HIS A 195 11.95 10.10 5.42
CA HIS A 195 10.89 9.12 5.29
C HIS A 195 9.83 9.24 6.37
N GLN A 196 8.58 8.95 6.03
CA GLN A 196 7.55 8.56 6.97
C GLN A 196 7.61 7.05 7.15
N ILE A 197 8.14 6.60 8.29
CA ILE A 197 8.22 5.19 8.65
C ILE A 197 6.98 4.79 9.44
N VAL A 198 6.32 3.73 8.98
CA VAL A 198 5.17 3.13 9.64
C VAL A 198 5.59 1.82 10.28
N ALA A 199 5.12 1.58 11.50
CA ALA A 199 5.29 0.33 12.22
C ALA A 199 3.96 -0.17 12.80
N VAL A 200 3.73 -1.48 12.67
CA VAL A 200 2.54 -2.16 13.19
C VAL A 200 2.94 -3.23 14.20
N PHE A 201 2.29 -3.21 15.36
CA PHE A 201 2.52 -4.14 16.46
C PHE A 201 1.36 -5.13 16.57
N ALA A 202 1.40 -6.23 15.80
CA ALA A 202 0.36 -7.26 15.89
C ALA A 202 0.24 -7.91 17.29
N GLY A 203 1.28 -7.82 18.11
CA GLY A 203 1.28 -8.28 19.51
C GLY A 203 0.78 -7.26 20.54
N VAL A 204 0.56 -5.99 20.15
CA VAL A 204 0.01 -4.94 21.03
C VAL A 204 -1.34 -4.51 20.47
N ARG A 205 -2.43 -4.83 21.18
CA ARG A 205 -3.79 -4.51 20.72
C ARG A 205 -4.47 -3.51 21.64
N GLY A 206 -5.41 -2.75 21.11
CA GLY A 206 -6.26 -1.87 21.90
C GLY A 206 -7.07 -2.64 22.94
N TRP A 207 -7.82 -3.65 22.48
CA TRP A 207 -8.64 -4.57 23.28
C TRP A 207 -8.71 -5.94 22.60
N ASN A 208 -9.47 -6.88 23.17
CA ASN A 208 -9.78 -8.16 22.53
C ASN A 208 -11.18 -8.64 22.92
N ASN A 209 -12.17 -8.38 22.05
CA ASN A 209 -13.56 -8.83 22.22
C ASN A 209 -13.73 -10.34 21.98
N LEU A 210 -12.75 -10.97 21.33
CA LEU A 210 -12.76 -12.39 20.96
C LEU A 210 -12.00 -13.27 21.96
N ALA A 211 -11.57 -12.72 23.10
CA ALA A 211 -10.78 -13.43 24.10
C ALA A 211 -11.43 -14.75 24.58
N ALA A 212 -12.76 -14.83 24.59
CA ALA A 212 -13.50 -16.04 24.95
C ALA A 212 -13.31 -17.21 23.97
N SER A 213 -12.88 -16.92 22.72
CA SER A 213 -12.57 -17.95 21.72
C SER A 213 -11.16 -18.53 21.86
N GLY A 214 -10.34 -18.00 22.78
CA GLY A 214 -8.91 -18.32 22.90
C GLY A 214 -8.04 -17.60 21.87
N TRP A 215 -8.63 -16.80 20.97
CA TRP A 215 -7.87 -16.00 20.01
C TRP A 215 -7.16 -14.84 20.71
N GLY A 216 -5.90 -14.62 20.35
CA GLY A 216 -5.08 -13.54 20.91
C GLY A 216 -4.48 -13.83 22.29
N GLU A 217 -4.32 -15.11 22.64
CA GLU A 217 -3.57 -15.51 23.82
C GLU A 217 -2.12 -14.99 23.75
N GLY A 218 -1.68 -14.27 24.79
CA GLY A 218 -0.34 -13.69 24.88
C GLY A 218 -0.17 -12.29 24.28
N TRP A 219 -1.22 -11.67 23.74
CA TRP A 219 -1.15 -10.27 23.33
C TRP A 219 -1.06 -9.31 24.52
N HIS A 220 -0.33 -8.22 24.32
CA HIS A 220 -0.29 -7.09 25.23
C HIS A 220 -1.48 -6.17 24.93
N LEU A 221 -2.49 -6.20 25.80
CA LEU A 221 -3.73 -5.44 25.61
C LEU A 221 -3.66 -4.10 26.33
N LEU A 222 -3.68 -3.00 25.57
CA LEU A 222 -3.61 -1.65 26.14
C LEU A 222 -4.77 -1.40 27.12
N ASP A 223 -5.98 -1.91 26.84
CA ASP A 223 -7.14 -1.78 27.73
C ASP A 223 -6.98 -2.43 29.12
N ARG A 224 -5.95 -3.27 29.30
CA ARG A 224 -5.63 -3.96 30.57
C ARG A 224 -4.31 -3.51 31.20
N HIS A 225 -3.52 -2.70 30.49
CA HIS A 225 -2.16 -2.31 30.88
C HIS A 225 -2.01 -0.79 30.84
N ASP A 226 -2.51 -0.13 31.87
CA ASP A 226 -2.26 1.31 32.09
C ASP A 226 -0.77 1.60 32.32
N GLY A 227 -0.35 2.82 32.02
CA GLY A 227 1.01 3.31 32.26
C GLY A 227 1.62 4.02 31.07
N ASP A 228 2.91 4.32 31.16
CA ASP A 228 3.66 5.03 30.13
C ASP A 228 4.29 4.06 29.13
N TYR A 229 4.19 4.42 27.87
CA TYR A 229 4.68 3.66 26.72
C TYR A 229 5.66 4.49 25.90
N GLU A 230 6.64 3.81 25.34
CA GLU A 230 7.61 4.38 24.41
C GLU A 230 7.76 3.48 23.19
N LEU A 231 7.61 4.06 21.99
CA LEU A 231 7.93 3.42 20.73
C LEU A 231 9.28 3.95 20.25
N ARG A 232 10.31 3.10 20.26
CA ARG A 232 11.68 3.49 19.89
C ARG A 232 12.01 2.96 18.50
N PHE A 233 12.32 3.86 17.58
CA PHE A 233 12.82 3.54 16.25
C PHE A 233 14.34 3.45 16.34
N VAL A 234 14.88 2.32 15.93
CA VAL A 234 16.30 1.99 16.02
C VAL A 234 16.86 1.78 14.63
N LEU A 235 17.95 2.49 14.33
CA LEU A 235 18.73 2.30 13.10
C LEU A 235 20.09 1.69 13.48
N GLY A 236 20.25 0.40 13.20
CA GLY A 236 21.42 -0.36 13.66
C GLY A 236 21.44 -0.52 15.18
N THR A 237 22.16 0.36 15.89
CA THR A 237 22.26 0.34 17.37
C THR A 237 21.83 1.65 18.01
N GLU A 238 21.46 2.64 17.20
CA GLU A 238 21.12 3.99 17.66
C GLU A 238 19.60 4.17 17.66
N VAL A 239 19.06 4.70 18.77
CA VAL A 239 17.66 5.14 18.82
C VAL A 239 17.57 6.49 18.11
N VAL A 240 17.01 6.48 16.90
CA VAL A 240 16.87 7.69 16.07
C VAL A 240 15.60 8.48 16.36
N ARG A 241 14.59 7.82 16.95
CA ARG A 241 13.31 8.46 17.29
C ARG A 241 12.63 7.73 18.45
N THR A 242 11.99 8.49 19.34
CA THR A 242 11.12 7.94 20.40
C THR A 242 9.77 8.64 20.35
N VAL A 243 8.69 7.87 20.31
CA VAL A 243 7.32 8.36 20.40
C VAL A 243 6.74 7.90 21.73
N ALA A 244 6.44 8.84 22.62
CA ALA A 244 5.92 8.55 23.95
C ALA A 244 4.41 8.80 24.02
N PHE A 245 3.68 7.91 24.70
CA PHE A 245 2.27 8.05 25.01
C PHE A 245 1.94 7.34 26.32
N SER A 246 0.77 7.59 26.89
CA SER A 246 0.31 6.91 28.11
C SER A 246 -0.98 6.16 27.83
N VAL A 247 -1.29 5.17 28.65
CA VAL A 247 -2.59 4.50 28.68
C VAL A 247 -3.21 4.71 30.06
N LEU A 248 -4.42 5.25 30.11
CA LEU A 248 -5.13 5.58 31.34
C LEU A 248 -6.58 5.09 31.26
N GLY A 249 -6.96 4.20 32.18
CA GLY A 249 -8.28 3.56 32.16
C GLY A 249 -8.52 2.76 30.88
N GLY A 250 -7.47 2.12 30.36
CA GLY A 250 -7.50 1.35 29.12
C GLY A 250 -7.62 2.18 27.84
N ARG A 251 -7.29 3.48 27.90
CA ARG A 251 -7.39 4.41 26.76
C ARG A 251 -6.03 5.04 26.48
N VAL A 252 -5.65 5.09 25.21
CA VAL A 252 -4.44 5.78 24.76
C VAL A 252 -4.61 7.30 24.91
N VAL A 253 -3.64 7.93 25.56
CA VAL A 253 -3.58 9.36 25.86
C VAL A 253 -2.21 9.89 25.46
N ALA A 254 -2.19 10.96 24.67
CA ALA A 254 -0.97 11.65 24.27
C ALA A 254 -1.22 13.16 24.20
N GLN A 255 -0.15 13.95 24.27
CA GLN A 255 -0.23 15.38 23.99
C GLN A 255 -0.25 15.60 22.48
N GLY A 256 -1.42 15.98 21.95
CA GLY A 256 -1.59 16.46 20.59
C GLY A 256 -3.05 16.46 20.12
N ALA A 257 -3.27 16.42 18.81
CA ALA A 257 -4.58 16.53 18.19
C ALA A 257 -5.05 15.16 17.66
N LEU A 258 -6.36 15.00 17.54
CA LEU A 258 -6.96 13.84 16.91
C LEU A 258 -7.39 14.19 15.49
N GLU A 259 -7.05 13.33 14.55
CA GLU A 259 -7.48 13.43 13.16
C GLU A 259 -8.21 12.14 12.74
N VAL A 260 -9.14 12.29 11.80
CA VAL A 260 -9.67 11.14 11.07
C VAL A 260 -8.56 10.64 10.17
N ASP A 261 -8.35 9.33 10.10
CA ASP A 261 -7.33 8.75 9.23
C ASP A 261 -7.98 7.71 8.35
N ARG A 262 -7.69 7.74 7.05
CA ARG A 262 -8.35 6.83 6.10
C ARG A 262 -7.88 5.39 6.29
N ALA A 263 -6.63 5.19 6.72
CA ALA A 263 -6.04 3.86 6.85
C ALA A 263 -6.34 3.19 8.20
N THR A 264 -6.71 3.96 9.22
CA THR A 264 -6.88 3.45 10.59
C THR A 264 -8.18 3.92 11.26
N GLY A 265 -8.99 4.71 10.56
CA GLY A 265 -10.20 5.36 11.05
C GLY A 265 -9.90 6.65 11.82
N PHE A 266 -9.08 6.56 12.86
CA PHE A 266 -8.68 7.71 13.67
C PHE A 266 -7.24 7.58 14.14
N ALA A 267 -6.55 8.72 14.18
CA ALA A 267 -5.19 8.77 14.68
C ALA A 267 -4.95 9.98 15.59
N LEU A 268 -4.12 9.77 16.60
CA LEU A 268 -3.59 10.81 17.48
C LEU A 268 -2.26 11.31 16.93
N LEU A 269 -2.17 12.60 16.68
CA LEU A 269 -0.91 13.29 16.49
C LEU A 269 -0.22 13.43 17.86
N VAL A 270 1.03 12.99 17.95
CA VAL A 270 1.86 12.99 19.16
C VAL A 270 3.09 13.84 18.92
N GLY A 271 3.46 14.69 19.88
CA GLY A 271 4.71 15.48 19.83
C GLY A 271 4.68 16.68 18.88
N ALA A 272 3.61 16.88 18.13
CA ALA A 272 3.41 18.08 17.32
C ALA A 272 3.01 19.28 18.21
N PRO A 273 3.64 20.46 18.08
CA PRO A 273 3.23 21.64 18.83
C PRO A 273 1.80 22.07 18.43
N ALA A 274 0.88 22.11 19.39
CA ALA A 274 -0.49 22.59 19.15
C ALA A 274 -0.56 24.13 19.01
N PRO A 275 -1.33 24.71 18.05
CA PRO A 275 -1.93 24.14 16.85
C PRO A 275 -1.12 24.60 15.64
N ALA A 276 0.10 24.11 15.49
CA ALA A 276 0.68 24.02 14.16
C ALA A 276 0.15 22.70 13.59
N SER A 277 -1.06 22.73 13.01
CA SER A 277 -1.22 21.82 11.87
C SER A 277 -0.08 22.18 10.95
N PHE A 278 0.69 21.21 10.48
CA PHE A 278 1.99 21.49 9.86
C PHE A 278 1.89 22.45 8.67
N TYR A 279 0.67 22.71 8.20
CA TYR A 279 0.34 23.81 7.34
C TYR A 279 -0.89 24.66 7.75
N GLY A 280 -1.21 24.97 9.02
CA GLY A 280 -2.33 25.88 9.34
C GLY A 280 -2.67 26.14 10.83
N CYS A 281 -3.48 27.19 11.06
CA CYS A 281 -3.89 27.71 12.39
C CYS A 281 -5.30 27.24 12.83
N ALA A 282 -5.67 27.53 14.08
CA ALA A 282 -6.70 26.92 14.93
C ALA A 282 -8.24 26.99 14.60
N PRO A 283 -8.81 27.66 13.59
CA PRO A 283 -10.29 27.80 13.55
C PRO A 283 -11.09 26.55 13.18
N THR A 284 -10.47 25.51 12.59
CA THR A 284 -11.20 24.34 12.03
C THR A 284 -10.83 22.98 12.62
N ALA A 285 -9.76 22.89 13.41
CA ALA A 285 -9.45 21.68 14.17
C ALA A 285 -10.23 21.73 15.50
N PRO A 286 -11.11 20.77 15.82
CA PRO A 286 -11.66 20.68 17.18
C PRO A 286 -10.47 20.58 18.14
N GLY A 287 -10.36 21.57 19.03
CA GLY A 287 -9.33 21.63 20.04
C GLY A 287 -9.34 20.33 20.84
N THR A 288 -8.20 19.61 20.78
CA THR A 288 -7.86 18.43 21.60
C THR A 288 -9.02 17.48 21.88
N ALA A 289 -9.19 16.43 21.07
CA ALA A 289 -10.03 15.30 21.43
C ALA A 289 -9.16 14.12 21.90
N THR A 290 -9.56 13.52 23.01
CA THR A 290 -8.99 12.26 23.50
C THR A 290 -9.51 11.09 22.64
N ILE A 291 -8.74 10.01 22.48
CA ILE A 291 -9.26 8.74 21.90
C ILE A 291 -10.51 8.25 22.66
N ALA A 292 -10.65 8.66 23.91
CA ALA A 292 -11.82 8.47 24.75
C ALA A 292 -13.11 9.03 24.12
N GLU A 293 -13.05 10.22 23.55
CA GLU A 293 -14.18 10.90 22.90
C GLU A 293 -14.49 10.29 21.53
N VAL A 294 -13.48 9.74 20.84
CA VAL A 294 -13.63 8.99 19.59
C VAL A 294 -14.43 7.72 19.79
N TYR A 295 -14.06 6.92 20.80
CA TYR A 295 -14.80 5.70 21.11
C TYR A 295 -16.21 5.99 21.62
N ALA A 296 -16.40 7.09 22.36
CA ALA A 296 -17.72 7.54 22.76
C ALA A 296 -18.58 7.99 21.56
N ALA A 297 -18.00 8.66 20.56
CA ALA A 297 -18.69 9.05 19.33
C ALA A 297 -19.10 7.84 18.48
N ARG A 298 -18.26 6.78 18.42
CA ARG A 298 -18.59 5.52 17.75
C ARG A 298 -19.78 4.80 18.38
N ALA A 299 -19.91 4.85 19.72
CA ALA A 299 -21.07 4.31 20.44
C ALA A 299 -22.35 5.19 20.31
N SER A 300 -22.20 6.43 19.86
CA SER A 300 -23.30 7.42 19.74
C SER A 300 -23.84 7.57 18.32
N ALA A 301 -23.27 6.88 17.33
CA ALA A 301 -23.88 6.75 16.01
C ALA A 301 -25.18 5.94 16.17
N PRO A 302 -26.36 6.48 15.81
CA PRO A 302 -27.59 5.74 15.98
C PRO A 302 -27.53 4.48 15.11
N ALA A 303 -27.70 3.32 15.75
CA ALA A 303 -28.17 2.13 15.06
C ALA A 303 -29.43 2.55 14.30
N SER A 304 -29.37 2.49 12.97
CA SER A 304 -30.46 2.88 12.08
C SER A 304 -31.60 1.86 12.17
N ASP A 305 -32.29 1.84 13.31
CA ASP A 305 -33.59 1.20 13.50
C ASP A 305 -34.65 2.30 13.65
N ALA A 306 -35.27 2.68 12.53
CA ALA A 306 -36.62 3.22 12.53
C ALA A 306 -37.32 2.93 11.18
N PRO A 307 -38.54 2.39 11.20
CA PRO A 307 -39.24 1.92 10.01
C PRO A 307 -39.90 3.07 9.26
N VAL A 308 -39.71 3.14 7.95
CA VAL A 308 -40.53 3.98 7.07
C VAL A 308 -41.75 3.17 6.63
N GLY A 309 -42.93 3.69 6.96
CA GLY A 309 -44.23 3.12 6.62
C GLY A 309 -44.53 3.09 5.11
N PRO A 310 -45.59 2.38 4.71
CA PRO A 310 -45.67 1.75 3.40
C PRO A 310 -46.18 2.69 2.31
N ALA A 311 -45.52 2.64 1.15
CA ALA A 311 -46.11 3.03 -0.12
C ALA A 311 -46.31 1.76 -0.97
N ALA A 312 -47.53 1.56 -1.44
CA ALA A 312 -47.97 0.33 -2.09
C ALA A 312 -47.43 0.18 -3.53
N ALA A 313 -46.68 -0.93 -3.70
CA ALA A 313 -46.46 -1.84 -4.84
C ALA A 313 -46.70 -1.40 -6.30
N PRO A 314 -45.89 -2.00 -7.19
CA PRO A 314 -46.45 -3.01 -8.07
C PRO A 314 -45.87 -4.38 -7.74
N THR A 315 -46.73 -5.40 -7.81
CA THR A 315 -46.43 -6.83 -7.65
C THR A 315 -45.22 -7.25 -8.49
N GLN A 316 -44.08 -7.43 -7.83
CA GLN A 316 -42.87 -8.05 -8.36
C GLN A 316 -42.70 -9.40 -7.66
N ALA A 317 -42.10 -10.36 -8.37
CA ALA A 317 -41.74 -11.66 -7.82
C ALA A 317 -41.08 -11.47 -6.46
N GLU A 318 -41.47 -12.28 -5.47
CA GLU A 318 -40.94 -12.24 -4.12
C GLU A 318 -39.44 -12.52 -4.20
N VAL A 319 -38.63 -11.46 -4.25
CA VAL A 319 -37.18 -11.56 -4.29
C VAL A 319 -36.76 -11.93 -2.88
N ASP A 320 -36.02 -13.03 -2.75
CA ASP A 320 -35.46 -13.44 -1.47
C ASP A 320 -34.51 -12.33 -0.95
N PRO A 321 -34.86 -11.64 0.15
CA PRO A 321 -34.06 -10.54 0.68
C PRO A 321 -32.71 -11.01 1.22
N GLU A 322 -32.61 -12.27 1.66
CA GLU A 322 -31.35 -12.86 2.14
C GLU A 322 -30.39 -13.07 0.98
N ALA A 323 -30.87 -13.63 -0.13
CA ALA A 323 -30.09 -13.76 -1.36
C ALA A 323 -29.64 -12.40 -1.93
N LEU A 324 -30.51 -11.39 -1.86
CA LEU A 324 -30.21 -10.03 -2.30
C LEU A 324 -29.10 -9.39 -1.45
N THR A 325 -29.17 -9.56 -0.14
CA THR A 325 -28.16 -9.06 0.81
C THR A 325 -26.82 -9.77 0.60
N ALA A 326 -26.82 -11.10 0.51
CA ALA A 326 -25.61 -11.88 0.28
C ALA A 326 -24.94 -11.56 -1.08
N TYR A 327 -25.74 -11.25 -2.12
CA TYR A 327 -25.24 -10.76 -3.40
C TYR A 327 -24.59 -9.38 -3.25
N ALA A 328 -25.26 -8.44 -2.58
CA ALA A 328 -24.78 -7.08 -2.38
C ALA A 328 -23.47 -7.05 -1.59
N GLU A 329 -23.39 -7.76 -0.46
CA GLU A 329 -22.18 -7.86 0.36
C GLU A 329 -21.00 -8.45 -0.41
N ARG A 330 -21.26 -9.48 -1.25
CA ARG A 330 -20.21 -10.09 -2.07
C ARG A 330 -19.71 -9.12 -3.13
N ALA A 331 -20.62 -8.44 -3.83
CA ALA A 331 -20.28 -7.46 -4.85
C ALA A 331 -19.55 -6.25 -4.25
N GLU A 332 -20.01 -5.76 -3.09
CA GLU A 332 -19.37 -4.67 -2.35
C GLU A 332 -17.92 -5.00 -2.02
N ARG A 333 -17.67 -6.16 -1.40
CA ARG A 333 -16.30 -6.58 -1.08
C ARG A 333 -15.41 -6.63 -2.33
N LEU A 334 -15.89 -7.26 -3.40
CA LEU A 334 -15.09 -7.39 -4.64
C LEU A 334 -14.77 -6.01 -5.26
N LEU A 335 -15.75 -5.11 -5.28
CA LEU A 335 -15.59 -3.77 -5.86
C LEU A 335 -14.71 -2.88 -4.98
N LEU A 336 -14.90 -2.87 -3.67
CA LEU A 336 -14.08 -2.06 -2.75
C LEU A 336 -12.63 -2.50 -2.74
N THR A 337 -12.39 -3.81 -2.76
CA THR A 337 -11.03 -4.35 -2.72
C THR A 337 -10.28 -4.10 -4.03
N TRP A 338 -10.91 -4.30 -5.20
CA TRP A 338 -10.15 -4.43 -6.44
C TRP A 338 -10.54 -3.48 -7.58
N GLU A 339 -11.66 -2.74 -7.51
CA GLU A 339 -12.13 -1.94 -8.65
C GLU A 339 -11.16 -0.82 -9.04
N ALA A 340 -10.62 -0.10 -8.06
CA ALA A 340 -9.68 1.00 -8.32
C ALA A 340 -8.37 0.50 -8.93
N GLU A 341 -7.84 -0.61 -8.41
CA GLU A 341 -6.56 -1.20 -8.83
C GLU A 341 -6.66 -1.89 -10.20
N LEU A 342 -7.77 -2.61 -10.47
CA LEU A 342 -7.95 -3.30 -11.74
C LEU A 342 -8.30 -2.38 -12.90
N LEU A 343 -9.12 -1.36 -12.67
CA LEU A 343 -9.57 -0.44 -13.72
C LEU A 343 -8.61 0.73 -13.97
N GLY A 344 -7.71 1.04 -13.02
CA GLY A 344 -6.80 2.17 -13.11
C GLY A 344 -5.45 1.88 -13.76
N ALA A 345 -4.93 0.64 -13.66
CA ALA A 345 -3.58 0.33 -14.13
C ALA A 345 -3.51 0.06 -15.64
N ARG A 346 -2.37 0.42 -16.24
CA ARG A 346 -2.04 0.17 -17.66
C ARG A 346 -0.80 -0.71 -17.76
N PRO A 347 -0.65 -1.52 -18.83
CA PRO A 347 0.53 -2.35 -19.04
C PRO A 347 1.82 -1.51 -19.22
N PRO A 348 3.01 -2.09 -18.94
CA PRO A 348 3.22 -3.48 -18.49
C PRO A 348 2.79 -3.69 -17.03
N PHE A 349 2.29 -4.90 -16.73
CA PHE A 349 1.77 -5.21 -15.40
C PHE A 349 2.85 -5.85 -14.52
N GLU A 350 2.95 -5.40 -13.27
CA GLU A 350 3.83 -6.03 -12.28
C GLU A 350 3.26 -7.37 -11.80
N LEU A 351 4.11 -8.27 -11.29
CA LEU A 351 3.69 -9.59 -10.79
C LEU A 351 2.55 -9.48 -9.77
N GLN A 352 2.63 -8.51 -8.86
CA GLN A 352 1.60 -8.26 -7.85
C GLN A 352 0.24 -7.95 -8.51
N GLN A 353 0.23 -7.13 -9.57
CA GLN A 353 -0.98 -6.74 -10.29
C GLN A 353 -1.59 -7.91 -11.09
N VAL A 354 -0.75 -8.86 -11.53
CA VAL A 354 -1.17 -10.12 -12.17
C VAL A 354 -1.81 -11.05 -11.13
N LEU A 355 -1.18 -11.19 -9.95
CA LEU A 355 -1.72 -12.01 -8.85
C LEU A 355 -3.06 -11.48 -8.32
N GLU A 356 -3.25 -10.16 -8.30
CA GLU A 356 -4.54 -9.53 -7.97
C GLU A 356 -5.62 -9.87 -8.99
N ALA A 357 -5.30 -9.86 -10.29
CA ALA A 357 -6.24 -10.30 -11.32
C ALA A 357 -6.62 -11.78 -11.17
N GLU A 358 -5.66 -12.65 -10.86
CA GLU A 358 -5.94 -14.07 -10.56
C GLU A 358 -6.84 -14.23 -9.33
N ALA A 359 -6.58 -13.45 -8.27
CA ALA A 359 -7.39 -13.47 -7.06
C ALA A 359 -8.84 -13.09 -7.35
N VAL A 360 -9.06 -12.05 -8.16
CA VAL A 360 -10.41 -11.65 -8.59
C VAL A 360 -11.09 -12.75 -9.41
N LEU A 361 -10.39 -13.38 -10.35
CA LEU A 361 -10.98 -14.47 -11.14
C LEU A 361 -11.31 -15.71 -10.30
N ARG A 362 -10.51 -16.01 -9.27
CA ARG A 362 -10.79 -17.10 -8.32
C ARG A 362 -12.11 -16.88 -7.57
N GLU A 363 -12.50 -15.63 -7.38
CA GLU A 363 -13.72 -15.26 -6.68
C GLU A 363 -14.98 -15.31 -7.56
N ARG A 364 -14.83 -15.45 -8.89
CA ARG A 364 -15.91 -15.44 -9.88
C ARG A 364 -16.96 -16.54 -9.65
N PRO A 365 -16.62 -17.83 -9.43
CA PRO A 365 -17.64 -18.86 -9.25
C PRO A 365 -18.58 -18.58 -8.07
N GLY A 366 -18.01 -18.13 -6.94
CA GLY A 366 -18.79 -17.77 -5.75
C GLY A 366 -19.62 -16.50 -5.93
N TYR A 367 -19.21 -15.59 -6.82
CA TYR A 367 -20.04 -14.45 -7.24
C TYR A 367 -21.17 -14.89 -8.17
N GLU A 368 -20.89 -15.70 -9.18
CA GLU A 368 -21.87 -16.17 -10.17
C GLU A 368 -23.00 -16.99 -9.54
N GLU A 369 -22.69 -17.81 -8.54
CA GLU A 369 -23.68 -18.54 -7.74
C GLU A 369 -24.69 -17.58 -7.08
N ARG A 370 -24.19 -16.51 -6.45
CA ARG A 370 -25.04 -15.48 -5.81
C ARG A 370 -25.77 -14.64 -6.83
N ALA A 371 -25.15 -14.34 -7.96
CA ALA A 371 -25.77 -13.62 -9.07
C ALA A 371 -26.95 -14.42 -9.67
N ALA A 372 -26.81 -15.75 -9.75
CA ALA A 372 -27.86 -16.65 -10.20
C ALA A 372 -29.03 -16.68 -9.21
N ALA A 373 -28.76 -16.67 -7.90
CA ALA A 373 -29.78 -16.62 -6.86
C ALA A 373 -30.68 -15.37 -6.94
N VAL A 374 -30.13 -14.24 -7.41
CA VAL A 374 -30.86 -12.98 -7.61
C VAL A 374 -31.21 -12.71 -9.08
N ALA A 375 -31.11 -13.70 -9.97
CA ALA A 375 -31.29 -13.48 -11.42
C ALA A 375 -32.69 -12.96 -11.78
N GLN A 376 -33.72 -13.37 -11.03
CA GLN A 376 -35.11 -12.96 -11.22
C GLN A 376 -35.45 -11.61 -10.56
N ALA A 377 -34.51 -11.04 -9.79
CA ALA A 377 -34.72 -9.74 -9.16
C ALA A 377 -34.80 -8.63 -10.22
N PRO A 378 -35.75 -7.69 -10.10
CA PRO A 378 -35.88 -6.56 -11.00
C PRO A 378 -34.61 -5.72 -11.05
N ASP A 379 -34.23 -5.29 -12.25
CA ASP A 379 -33.04 -4.46 -12.49
C ASP A 379 -33.07 -3.11 -11.74
N ALA A 380 -34.26 -2.59 -11.50
CA ALA A 380 -34.50 -1.38 -10.70
C ALA A 380 -34.40 -1.60 -9.18
N CYS A 381 -34.19 -2.83 -8.70
CA CYS A 381 -34.00 -3.12 -7.28
C CYS A 381 -32.79 -2.35 -6.75
N GLU A 382 -32.96 -1.66 -5.64
CA GLU A 382 -31.88 -0.91 -4.99
C GLU A 382 -31.10 -1.80 -4.03
N LEU A 383 -29.78 -1.80 -4.19
CA LEU A 383 -28.82 -2.44 -3.30
C LEU A 383 -28.06 -1.34 -2.56
N ALA A 384 -27.92 -1.49 -1.25
CA ALA A 384 -27.01 -0.64 -0.48
C ALA A 384 -25.59 -1.21 -0.59
N LEU A 385 -24.69 -0.49 -1.27
CA LEU A 385 -23.24 -0.76 -1.21
C LEU A 385 -22.60 0.43 -0.49
N SER A 386 -21.87 0.17 0.58
CA SER A 386 -21.22 1.20 1.42
C SER A 386 -22.20 2.27 1.90
N GLY A 387 -23.41 1.84 2.24
CA GLY A 387 -24.51 2.70 2.67
C GLY A 387 -25.12 3.58 1.57
N ARG A 388 -24.74 3.40 0.29
CA ARG A 388 -25.29 4.15 -0.85
C ARG A 388 -26.21 3.27 -1.70
N PRO A 389 -27.34 3.79 -2.18
CA PRO A 389 -28.22 3.03 -3.07
C PRO A 389 -27.59 2.93 -4.47
N HIS A 390 -27.55 1.72 -4.99
CA HIS A 390 -27.15 1.38 -6.34
C HIS A 390 -28.22 0.50 -6.97
N SER A 391 -28.56 0.72 -8.25
CA SER A 391 -29.42 -0.23 -8.95
C SER A 391 -28.72 -1.57 -9.13
N LEU A 392 -29.46 -2.66 -9.05
CA LEU A 392 -28.95 -4.01 -9.31
C LEU A 392 -28.26 -4.10 -10.68
N THR A 393 -28.78 -3.42 -11.70
CA THR A 393 -28.11 -3.30 -13.02
C THR A 393 -26.74 -2.66 -12.92
N SER A 394 -26.62 -1.53 -12.22
CA SER A 394 -25.33 -0.83 -12.06
C SER A 394 -24.28 -1.71 -11.38
N VAL A 395 -24.69 -2.45 -10.35
CA VAL A 395 -23.79 -3.40 -9.64
C VAL A 395 -23.36 -4.53 -10.57
N ARG A 396 -24.28 -5.11 -11.34
CA ARG A 396 -23.98 -6.15 -12.34
C ARG A 396 -23.01 -5.65 -13.42
N GLU A 397 -23.15 -4.42 -13.88
CA GLU A 397 -22.27 -3.81 -14.88
C GLU A 397 -20.87 -3.57 -14.35
N ARG A 398 -20.73 -3.06 -13.12
CA ARG A 398 -19.43 -2.87 -12.46
C ARG A 398 -18.70 -4.19 -12.24
N MET A 399 -19.39 -5.22 -11.77
CA MET A 399 -18.84 -6.58 -11.67
C MET A 399 -18.46 -7.15 -13.04
N ARG A 400 -19.30 -6.90 -14.06
CA ARG A 400 -19.02 -6.96 -15.51
C ARG A 400 -17.59 -6.52 -15.83
N ALA A 401 -17.37 -5.24 -15.61
CA ALA A 401 -16.13 -4.55 -15.92
C ALA A 401 -14.94 -5.07 -15.11
N LEU A 402 -15.13 -5.34 -13.81
CA LEU A 402 -14.08 -5.86 -12.94
C LEU A 402 -13.51 -7.19 -13.44
N PHE A 403 -14.39 -8.15 -13.75
CA PHE A 403 -13.98 -9.47 -14.24
C PHE A 403 -13.36 -9.39 -15.65
N ALA A 404 -13.89 -8.54 -16.52
CA ALA A 404 -13.33 -8.32 -17.85
C ALA A 404 -11.93 -7.68 -17.78
N ALA A 405 -11.71 -6.74 -16.86
CA ALA A 405 -10.40 -6.12 -16.64
C ALA A 405 -9.38 -7.12 -16.11
N ALA A 406 -9.77 -8.00 -15.18
CA ALA A 406 -8.91 -9.06 -14.68
C ALA A 406 -8.49 -10.04 -15.80
N GLU A 407 -9.43 -10.47 -16.64
CA GLU A 407 -9.10 -11.31 -17.81
C GLU A 407 -8.16 -10.61 -18.79
N ALA A 408 -8.46 -9.36 -19.15
CA ALA A 408 -7.64 -8.59 -20.07
C ALA A 408 -6.21 -8.42 -19.54
N ARG A 409 -6.06 -8.23 -18.22
CA ARG A 409 -4.75 -8.13 -17.57
C ARG A 409 -3.96 -9.43 -17.68
N LEU A 410 -4.55 -10.57 -17.34
CA LEU A 410 -3.87 -11.88 -17.47
C LEU A 410 -3.52 -12.20 -18.93
N GLN A 411 -4.40 -11.89 -19.88
CA GLN A 411 -4.13 -12.08 -21.30
C GLN A 411 -2.99 -11.19 -21.79
N THR A 412 -2.94 -9.94 -21.34
CA THR A 412 -1.86 -9.01 -21.69
C THR A 412 -0.54 -9.47 -21.08
N ALA A 413 -0.52 -9.85 -19.80
CA ALA A 413 0.68 -10.35 -19.14
C ALA A 413 1.19 -11.65 -19.80
N ALA A 414 0.30 -12.56 -20.19
CA ALA A 414 0.65 -13.75 -20.95
C ALA A 414 1.23 -13.42 -22.33
N SER A 415 0.66 -12.43 -23.02
CA SER A 415 1.16 -11.95 -24.32
C SER A 415 2.53 -11.30 -24.20
N GLU A 416 2.75 -10.45 -23.18
CA GLU A 416 4.05 -9.82 -22.91
C GLU A 416 5.11 -10.87 -22.54
N HIS A 417 4.73 -11.89 -21.77
CA HIS A 417 5.60 -13.02 -21.45
C HIS A 417 5.97 -13.81 -22.71
N ASP A 418 5.00 -14.14 -23.56
CA ASP A 418 5.25 -14.84 -24.82
C ASP A 418 6.09 -14.01 -25.80
N ASP A 419 5.84 -12.70 -25.89
CA ASP A 419 6.62 -11.77 -26.72
C ASP A 419 8.08 -11.68 -26.24
N ALA A 420 8.31 -11.70 -24.91
CA ALA A 420 9.65 -11.72 -24.34
C ALA A 420 10.42 -13.02 -24.64
N LEU A 421 9.71 -14.16 -24.71
CA LEU A 421 10.31 -15.47 -25.02
C LEU A 421 10.41 -15.76 -26.52
N ALA A 422 9.66 -15.05 -27.37
CA ALA A 422 9.61 -15.28 -28.82
C ALA A 422 11.01 -15.25 -29.50
N PRO A 423 11.91 -14.30 -29.21
CA PRO A 423 13.26 -14.29 -29.78
C PRO A 423 14.08 -15.55 -29.45
N TYR A 424 13.88 -16.14 -28.27
CA TYR A 424 14.55 -17.38 -27.86
C TYR A 424 13.98 -18.58 -28.62
N ARG A 425 12.65 -18.67 -28.72
CA ARG A 425 11.97 -19.75 -29.45
C ARG A 425 12.29 -19.74 -30.95
N GLU A 426 12.59 -18.57 -31.52
CA GLU A 426 12.98 -18.44 -32.94
C GLU A 426 14.36 -19.06 -33.24
N VAL A 427 15.30 -19.00 -32.30
CA VAL A 427 16.69 -19.43 -32.52
C VAL A 427 17.01 -20.81 -31.94
N LEU A 428 16.20 -21.30 -31.00
CA LEU A 428 16.36 -22.62 -30.39
C LEU A 428 15.62 -23.70 -31.18
N ALA A 429 16.16 -24.92 -31.20
CA ALA A 429 15.56 -26.05 -31.89
C ALA A 429 15.80 -27.37 -31.13
N GLY A 430 15.03 -28.40 -31.48
CA GLY A 430 15.19 -29.74 -30.91
C GLY A 430 14.99 -29.77 -29.39
N ASP A 431 15.85 -30.52 -28.70
CA ASP A 431 15.75 -30.70 -27.25
C ASP A 431 16.09 -29.42 -26.47
N LYS A 432 16.90 -28.50 -27.04
CA LYS A 432 17.13 -27.17 -26.45
C LYS A 432 15.84 -26.38 -26.33
N LEU A 433 15.03 -26.36 -27.38
CA LEU A 433 13.74 -25.67 -27.36
C LEU A 433 12.80 -26.33 -26.36
N ALA A 434 12.69 -27.67 -26.38
CA ALA A 434 11.84 -28.40 -25.45
C ALA A 434 12.25 -28.17 -23.98
N LEU A 435 13.56 -28.12 -23.71
CA LEU A 435 14.08 -27.83 -22.37
C LEU A 435 13.85 -26.38 -21.97
N PHE A 436 13.96 -25.44 -22.90
CA PHE A 436 13.68 -24.03 -22.69
C PHE A 436 12.21 -23.77 -22.39
N ASP A 437 11.28 -24.38 -23.12
CA ASP A 437 9.85 -24.26 -22.85
C ASP A 437 9.46 -24.85 -21.49
N ASP A 438 10.17 -25.87 -20.99
CA ASP A 438 10.00 -26.41 -19.63
C ASP A 438 10.69 -25.55 -18.55
N ARG A 439 11.70 -24.75 -18.92
CA ARG A 439 12.52 -23.93 -18.01
C ARG A 439 12.84 -22.57 -18.63
N PRO A 440 11.88 -21.65 -18.80
CA PRO A 440 12.15 -20.39 -19.49
C PRO A 440 13.16 -19.52 -18.72
N VAL A 441 13.86 -18.63 -19.43
CA VAL A 441 14.85 -17.69 -18.85
C VAL A 441 14.25 -16.70 -17.84
N THR A 442 12.93 -16.54 -17.83
CA THR A 442 12.21 -15.75 -16.82
C THR A 442 12.25 -16.40 -15.44
N ASP A 443 12.36 -17.73 -15.39
CA ASP A 443 12.19 -18.52 -14.18
C ASP A 443 13.50 -19.19 -13.76
N PHE A 444 14.43 -19.35 -14.71
CA PHE A 444 15.68 -20.07 -14.51
C PHE A 444 16.89 -19.30 -15.04
N GLU A 445 17.94 -19.24 -14.23
CA GLU A 445 19.23 -18.70 -14.65
C GLU A 445 20.03 -19.75 -15.42
N TYR A 446 20.25 -19.49 -16.71
CA TYR A 446 21.04 -20.36 -17.56
C TYR A 446 22.53 -20.07 -17.38
N ARG A 447 23.31 -21.13 -17.12
CA ARG A 447 24.76 -21.03 -17.02
C ARG A 447 25.45 -22.03 -17.92
N THR A 448 26.67 -21.73 -18.33
CA THR A 448 27.55 -22.67 -19.05
C THR A 448 28.78 -23.02 -18.23
N VAL A 449 29.76 -23.67 -18.86
CA VAL A 449 30.98 -24.14 -18.22
C VAL A 449 31.64 -23.02 -17.41
N GLY A 450 32.04 -23.32 -16.18
CA GLY A 450 32.64 -22.35 -15.27
C GLY A 450 31.65 -21.32 -14.70
N ARG A 451 30.35 -21.65 -14.66
CA ARG A 451 29.27 -20.82 -14.08
C ARG A 451 29.08 -19.48 -14.82
N ARG A 452 29.46 -19.38 -16.09
CA ARG A 452 29.22 -18.17 -16.90
C ARG A 452 27.72 -18.06 -17.23
N PRO A 453 27.05 -16.94 -16.95
CA PRO A 453 25.65 -16.76 -17.30
C PRO A 453 25.45 -16.69 -18.82
N LEU A 454 24.30 -17.18 -19.26
CA LEU A 454 23.79 -17.07 -20.63
C LEU A 454 22.50 -16.26 -20.56
N SER A 455 22.44 -15.14 -21.29
CA SER A 455 21.38 -14.14 -21.14
C SER A 455 20.76 -13.69 -22.45
N THR A 456 21.31 -14.08 -23.60
CA THR A 456 20.72 -13.76 -24.91
C THR A 456 20.30 -15.02 -25.69
N PRO A 457 19.36 -14.90 -26.64
CA PRO A 457 18.96 -16.02 -27.51
C PRO A 457 20.14 -16.71 -28.20
N GLU A 458 21.09 -15.94 -28.73
CA GLU A 458 22.28 -16.45 -29.42
C GLU A 458 23.22 -17.17 -28.46
N GLU A 459 23.40 -16.66 -27.25
CA GLU A 459 24.22 -17.32 -26.23
C GLU A 459 23.66 -18.69 -25.85
N LEU A 460 22.34 -18.80 -25.65
CA LEU A 460 21.69 -20.08 -25.38
C LEU A 460 21.81 -21.03 -26.59
N ARG A 461 21.58 -20.53 -27.81
CA ARG A 461 21.71 -21.32 -29.04
C ARG A 461 23.13 -21.88 -29.20
N ASP A 462 24.15 -21.05 -29.02
CA ASP A 462 25.54 -21.38 -29.32
C ASP A 462 26.24 -22.12 -28.18
N ALA A 463 25.73 -22.03 -26.95
CA ALA A 463 26.32 -22.73 -25.81
C ALA A 463 26.18 -24.26 -25.93
N GLU A 464 27.31 -24.98 -25.89
CA GLU A 464 27.32 -26.45 -25.89
C GLU A 464 26.74 -27.04 -24.59
N TYR A 465 26.85 -26.31 -23.48
CA TYR A 465 26.40 -26.76 -22.16
C TYR A 465 25.46 -25.77 -21.49
N TRP A 466 24.36 -26.27 -20.93
CA TRP A 466 23.48 -25.54 -20.02
C TRP A 466 23.48 -26.19 -18.64
N PHE A 467 23.55 -25.38 -17.59
CA PHE A 467 23.54 -25.79 -16.19
C PHE A 467 22.57 -24.94 -15.38
N PHE A 468 21.92 -25.59 -14.42
CA PHE A 468 20.97 -24.98 -13.49
C PHE A 468 21.37 -25.38 -12.07
N GLU A 469 21.45 -24.39 -11.18
CA GLU A 469 21.72 -24.58 -9.76
C GLU A 469 20.42 -24.49 -8.98
N GLY A 470 20.20 -25.42 -8.04
CA GLY A 470 19.08 -25.38 -7.14
C GLY A 470 19.43 -25.91 -5.75
N PRO A 471 18.61 -25.62 -4.73
CA PRO A 471 18.80 -26.16 -3.40
C PRO A 471 18.61 -27.68 -3.41
N ALA A 472 19.36 -28.37 -2.55
CA ALA A 472 19.25 -29.80 -2.30
C ALA A 472 19.12 -30.06 -0.81
N GLU A 473 18.24 -30.97 -0.43
CA GLU A 473 18.18 -31.47 0.93
C GLU A 473 18.99 -32.77 1.02
N LEU A 474 20.16 -32.71 1.64
CA LEU A 474 21.04 -33.85 1.78
C LEU A 474 20.84 -34.50 3.14
N THR A 475 20.44 -35.78 3.14
CA THR A 475 20.32 -36.56 4.36
C THR A 475 21.70 -37.05 4.80
N ALA A 476 22.20 -36.51 5.91
CA ALA A 476 23.37 -37.04 6.60
C ALA A 476 22.95 -37.99 7.73
N THR A 477 23.76 -39.02 7.97
CA THR A 477 23.61 -39.87 9.17
C THR A 477 24.79 -39.62 10.09
N ALA A 478 24.50 -39.33 11.35
CA ALA A 478 25.50 -39.16 12.41
C ALA A 478 25.18 -40.10 13.57
N THR A 479 26.21 -40.67 14.19
CA THR A 479 26.03 -41.44 15.43
C THR A 479 26.36 -40.52 16.62
N VAL A 480 25.37 -40.25 17.45
CA VAL A 480 25.51 -39.48 18.70
C VAL A 480 25.13 -40.43 19.84
N ASP A 481 26.04 -40.65 20.79
CA ASP A 481 25.83 -41.55 21.94
C ASP A 481 25.36 -42.97 21.57
N GLY A 482 25.83 -43.51 20.45
CA GLY A 482 25.46 -44.84 19.95
C GLY A 482 24.10 -44.91 19.26
N GLN A 483 23.40 -43.79 19.11
CA GLN A 483 22.16 -43.68 18.33
C GLN A 483 22.43 -43.05 16.97
N THR A 484 21.91 -43.65 15.90
CA THR A 484 21.99 -43.09 14.55
C THR A 484 20.89 -42.04 14.36
N VAL A 485 21.30 -40.79 14.23
CA VAL A 485 20.43 -39.65 13.94
C VAL A 485 20.54 -39.32 12.45
N LYS A 486 19.39 -39.19 11.78
CA LYS A 486 19.30 -38.65 10.42
C LYS A 486 19.08 -37.15 10.53
N VAL A 487 19.97 -36.36 9.94
CA VAL A 487 19.88 -34.90 9.92
C VAL A 487 19.77 -34.46 8.47
N ALA A 488 18.77 -33.66 8.16
CA ALA A 488 18.68 -32.94 6.89
C ALA A 488 19.65 -31.76 6.93
N THR A 489 20.54 -31.70 5.95
CA THR A 489 21.48 -30.59 5.79
C THR A 489 21.22 -29.89 4.47
N ALA A 490 21.30 -28.56 4.48
CA ALA A 490 21.24 -27.77 3.26
C ALA A 490 22.44 -28.10 2.36
N GLY A 491 22.17 -28.35 1.10
CA GLY A 491 23.16 -28.56 0.06
C GLY A 491 22.73 -27.90 -1.24
N TRP A 492 23.55 -28.09 -2.25
CA TRP A 492 23.32 -27.61 -3.62
C TRP A 492 23.18 -28.79 -4.57
N ARG A 493 22.46 -28.59 -5.67
CA ARG A 493 22.35 -29.50 -6.81
C ARG A 493 22.54 -28.72 -8.10
N VAL A 494 23.42 -29.21 -8.97
CA VAL A 494 23.61 -28.71 -10.33
C VAL A 494 23.16 -29.78 -11.30
N ILE A 495 22.18 -29.45 -12.14
CA ILE A 495 21.75 -30.29 -13.26
C ILE A 495 22.25 -29.64 -14.54
N GLY A 496 22.88 -30.43 -15.40
CA GLY A 496 23.43 -29.93 -16.66
C GLY A 496 23.06 -30.78 -17.86
N TRP A 497 23.13 -30.19 -19.03
CA TRP A 497 22.94 -30.85 -20.32
C TRP A 497 24.04 -30.44 -21.28
N ARG A 498 24.57 -31.39 -22.04
CA ARG A 498 25.40 -31.13 -23.23
C ARG A 498 24.54 -31.32 -24.46
N PHE A 499 24.66 -30.40 -25.41
CA PHE A 499 23.92 -30.45 -26.67
C PHE A 499 24.85 -30.68 -27.86
N THR A 500 24.34 -31.38 -28.85
CA THR A 500 24.93 -31.43 -30.19
C THR A 500 24.68 -30.10 -30.95
N PRO A 501 25.39 -29.83 -32.07
CA PRO A 501 25.20 -28.61 -32.85
C PRO A 501 23.77 -28.38 -33.41
N ASP A 502 22.99 -29.46 -33.58
CA ASP A 502 21.58 -29.41 -34.00
C ASP A 502 20.60 -29.27 -32.80
N GLY A 503 21.10 -29.10 -31.58
CA GLY A 503 20.29 -28.83 -30.40
C GLY A 503 19.71 -30.05 -29.69
N THR A 504 20.14 -31.27 -30.05
CA THR A 504 19.73 -32.50 -29.34
C THR A 504 20.57 -32.73 -28.08
N ILE A 505 19.97 -33.30 -27.03
CA ILE A 505 20.68 -33.63 -25.80
C ILE A 505 21.64 -34.81 -26.08
N ALA A 506 22.93 -34.52 -26.04
CA ALA A 506 23.98 -35.53 -26.13
C ALA A 506 24.22 -36.22 -24.77
N GLU A 507 24.06 -35.48 -23.67
CA GLU A 507 24.39 -35.95 -22.33
C GLU A 507 23.67 -35.15 -21.25
N ARG A 508 23.35 -35.79 -20.12
CA ARG A 508 22.81 -35.15 -18.91
C ARG A 508 23.74 -35.39 -17.73
N PHE A 509 23.97 -34.35 -16.94
CA PHE A 509 24.81 -34.36 -15.76
C PHE A 509 23.99 -33.98 -14.54
N GLU A 510 24.34 -34.56 -13.40
CA GLU A 510 23.81 -34.16 -12.11
C GLU A 510 24.91 -34.27 -11.06
N GLN A 511 25.12 -33.19 -10.32
CA GLN A 511 26.05 -33.13 -9.20
C GLN A 511 25.34 -32.52 -8.00
N GLN A 512 25.68 -32.96 -6.81
CA GLN A 512 25.17 -32.38 -5.57
C GLN A 512 26.24 -32.42 -4.49
N GLY A 513 26.17 -31.52 -3.53
CA GLY A 513 27.12 -31.45 -2.45
C GLY A 513 26.63 -30.58 -1.30
N GLN A 514 27.38 -30.63 -0.20
CA GLN A 514 27.09 -29.82 0.98
C GLN A 514 27.57 -28.38 0.77
N GLY A 515 26.90 -27.44 1.43
CA GLY A 515 27.21 -26.01 1.37
C GLY A 515 26.09 -25.19 0.75
N HIS A 516 26.24 -23.87 0.80
CA HIS A 516 25.25 -22.92 0.29
C HIS A 516 25.23 -22.87 -1.24
N ASP A 517 26.41 -22.93 -1.88
CA ASP A 517 26.56 -22.77 -3.34
C ASP A 517 27.41 -23.91 -3.93
N ALA A 518 27.13 -24.23 -5.19
CA ALA A 518 27.90 -25.19 -5.96
C ALA A 518 29.30 -24.65 -6.33
N PRO A 519 30.37 -25.43 -6.15
CA PRO A 519 31.70 -25.04 -6.59
C PRO A 519 31.77 -25.01 -8.12
N LEU A 520 32.71 -24.25 -8.69
CA LEU A 520 32.91 -24.15 -10.15
C LEU A 520 33.11 -25.52 -10.83
N SER A 521 33.70 -26.49 -10.13
CA SER A 521 33.87 -27.85 -10.62
C SER A 521 32.56 -28.60 -10.88
N ALA A 522 31.44 -28.14 -10.30
CA ALA A 522 30.11 -28.69 -10.56
C ALA A 522 29.57 -28.26 -11.94
N TYR A 523 30.13 -27.20 -12.55
CA TYR A 523 29.76 -26.65 -13.86
C TYR A 523 30.77 -27.07 -14.93
N GLY A 524 31.12 -28.36 -14.96
CA GLY A 524 32.02 -28.93 -15.94
C GLY A 524 31.52 -30.30 -16.40
N PRO A 525 32.10 -30.87 -17.46
CA PRO A 525 31.83 -32.24 -17.87
C PRO A 525 32.28 -33.18 -16.73
N GLY A 526 31.33 -33.56 -15.87
CA GLY A 526 31.51 -34.57 -14.83
C GLY A 526 31.52 -35.98 -15.42
N PRO A 527 31.70 -37.03 -14.60
CA PRO A 527 31.56 -38.40 -15.07
C PRO A 527 30.13 -38.65 -15.58
N ALA A 528 30.00 -39.03 -16.84
CA ALA A 528 28.74 -39.35 -17.51
C ALA A 528 27.91 -40.37 -16.70
N HIS A 529 26.65 -40.06 -16.39
CA HIS A 529 25.68 -41.08 -16.00
C HIS A 529 24.92 -41.50 -17.26
N PRO A 530 25.03 -42.77 -17.72
CA PRO A 530 24.23 -43.23 -18.84
C PRO A 530 22.74 -43.15 -18.48
N LEU A 531 21.94 -42.64 -19.43
CA LEU A 531 20.49 -42.45 -19.33
C LEU A 531 19.71 -43.73 -19.05
#